data_AF-A0A3R7YMB1-F1
#
_entry.id   AF-A0A3R7YMB1-F1
#
_cell.length_a   1.000
_cell.length_b   1.000
_cell.length_c   1.000
_cell.angle_alpha   90.00
_cell.angle_beta   90.00
_cell.angle_gamma   90.00
#
_symmetry.space_group_name_H-M   'P 1'
#
loop_
_entity.id
_entity.type
_entity.pdbx_description
1 polymer ?
#
loop_
_entity_poly.entity_id
_entity_poly.type
_entity_poly.pdbx_seq_one_letter_code
_entity_poly.pdbx_strand_id
1 'polypeptide(L)'
;MSFPRLTHPQGMILTLLLTVIGAVASAVLPWSSSIYSTLAVCRFVLGIGVGGVYPLSAAAAAEGGTDPVLNNKRVAAVFSFQGWGQLASFLMCYMLLETSLSHEWTWRGLLGLGALPGVFVLHEAITSEETKAFLKSQHNPNRLSLSAAMPIYWKQFVGTSVGWFLFDITFYGNILFTPIILNGLYDDDAAMNMVDIAQFSVFTSLIALPGYYLSYFMMGTMDFKHIQMQGFFVMAILFLAMGLFYTTLLPLKTLVFFM
;
A
#
# COMPACT_ATOMS: atom_id res chain seq x y z
N MET A 1 1.87 9.10 26.44
CA MET A 1 1.14 8.58 25.27
C MET A 1 1.19 7.07 25.35
N SER A 2 0.09 6.39 25.70
CA SER A 2 0.07 4.92 25.69
C SER A 2 -0.13 4.46 24.25
N PHE A 3 0.79 3.66 23.73
CA PHE A 3 0.64 3.03 22.41
C PHE A 3 -0.63 2.15 22.39
N PRO A 4 -1.37 2.10 21.27
CA PRO A 4 -2.54 1.25 21.13
C PRO A 4 -2.15 -0.23 21.27
N ARG A 5 -2.92 -0.97 22.06
CA ARG A 5 -2.75 -2.42 22.25
C ARG A 5 -3.10 -3.15 20.94
N LEU A 6 -2.30 -4.15 20.57
CA LEU A 6 -2.52 -4.92 19.36
C LEU A 6 -3.52 -6.05 19.63
N THR A 7 -4.31 -6.38 18.62
CA THR A 7 -5.42 -7.35 18.75
C THR A 7 -4.94 -8.79 18.57
N HIS A 8 -3.89 -9.02 17.76
CA HIS A 8 -3.37 -10.35 17.42
C HIS A 8 -1.83 -10.38 17.46
N PRO A 9 -1.18 -10.22 18.63
CA PRO A 9 0.26 -10.07 18.72
C PRO A 9 1.00 -11.28 18.13
N GLN A 10 0.55 -12.51 18.35
CA GLN A 10 1.23 -13.70 17.79
C GLN A 10 1.18 -13.75 16.25
N GLY A 11 0.02 -13.49 15.66
CA GLY A 11 -0.14 -13.45 14.20
C GLY A 11 0.59 -12.25 13.57
N MET A 12 0.58 -11.11 14.26
CA MET A 12 1.27 -9.90 13.83
C MET A 12 2.79 -10.06 13.92
N ILE A 13 3.32 -10.68 14.97
CA ILE A 13 4.76 -10.99 15.12
C ILE A 13 5.22 -11.91 13.98
N LEU A 14 4.50 -13.01 13.71
CA LEU A 14 4.87 -13.92 12.62
C LEU A 14 4.90 -13.22 11.26
N THR A 15 3.87 -12.44 10.96
CA THR A 15 3.73 -11.77 9.65
C THR A 15 4.72 -10.62 9.48
N LEU A 16 5.04 -9.88 10.55
CA LEU A 16 6.12 -8.89 10.57
C LEU A 16 7.50 -9.54 10.44
N LEU A 17 7.75 -10.67 11.11
CA LEU A 17 9.00 -11.43 10.95
C LEU A 17 9.21 -11.86 9.51
N LEU A 18 8.18 -12.44 8.87
CA LEU A 18 8.26 -12.82 7.45
C LEU A 18 8.50 -11.61 6.54
N THR A 19 7.90 -10.46 6.85
CA THR A 19 8.11 -9.21 6.11
C THR A 19 9.55 -8.72 6.22
N VAL A 20 10.09 -8.63 7.44
CA VAL A 20 11.46 -8.17 7.72
C VAL A 20 12.48 -9.14 7.11
N ILE A 21 12.30 -10.45 7.33
CA ILE A 21 13.18 -11.48 6.76
C ILE A 21 13.15 -11.41 5.24
N GLY A 22 11.97 -11.34 4.63
CA GLY A 22 11.83 -11.24 3.18
C GLY A 22 12.48 -9.98 2.60
N ALA A 23 12.40 -8.84 3.29
CA ALA A 23 13.01 -7.58 2.87
C ALA A 23 14.55 -7.64 2.94
N VAL A 24 15.10 -8.08 4.07
CA VAL A 24 16.55 -8.24 4.27
C VAL A 24 17.11 -9.30 3.32
N ALA A 25 16.43 -10.45 3.19
CA ALA A 25 16.81 -11.50 2.25
C ALA A 25 16.81 -10.99 0.80
N SER A 26 15.85 -10.15 0.43
CA SER A 26 15.82 -9.54 -0.90
C SER A 26 17.01 -8.63 -1.16
N ALA A 27 17.56 -7.97 -0.15
CA ALA A 27 18.73 -7.11 -0.28
C ALA A 27 20.03 -7.92 -0.32
N VAL A 28 20.11 -9.03 0.42
CA VAL A 28 21.37 -9.74 0.68
C VAL A 28 21.55 -10.99 -0.17
N LEU A 29 20.50 -11.75 -0.49
CA LEU A 29 20.64 -13.07 -1.13
C LEU A 29 20.81 -13.07 -2.66
N PRO A 30 20.23 -12.14 -3.44
CA PRO A 30 20.38 -12.17 -4.89
C PRO A 30 21.83 -11.83 -5.29
N TRP A 31 22.53 -12.79 -5.88
CA TRP A 31 23.87 -12.61 -6.45
C TRP A 31 23.97 -13.36 -7.79
N SER A 32 24.86 -12.90 -8.67
CA SER A 32 25.21 -13.59 -9.92
C SER A 32 24.01 -13.79 -10.88
N SER A 33 24.01 -14.87 -11.68
CA SER A 33 23.04 -15.14 -12.74
C SER A 33 21.62 -15.47 -12.27
N SER A 34 21.41 -15.71 -10.96
CA SER A 34 20.10 -16.10 -10.41
C SER A 34 19.40 -14.97 -9.65
N ILE A 35 19.77 -13.70 -9.89
CA ILE A 35 19.22 -12.54 -9.15
C ILE A 35 17.69 -12.53 -9.19
N TYR A 36 17.07 -12.67 -10.37
CA TYR A 36 15.62 -12.57 -10.51
C TYR A 36 14.86 -13.70 -9.81
N SER A 37 15.33 -14.94 -9.91
CA SER A 37 14.69 -16.09 -9.25
C SER A 37 14.81 -16.00 -7.74
N THR A 38 16.00 -15.66 -7.22
CA THR A 38 16.22 -15.49 -5.79
C THR A 38 15.37 -14.34 -5.25
N LEU A 39 15.32 -13.22 -5.98
CA LEU A 39 14.49 -12.08 -5.61
C LEU A 39 13.00 -12.45 -5.61
N ALA A 40 12.52 -13.20 -6.60
CA ALA A 40 11.13 -13.65 -6.65
C ALA A 40 10.74 -14.49 -5.42
N VAL A 41 11.60 -15.42 -4.99
CA VAL A 41 11.37 -16.22 -3.78
C VAL A 41 11.35 -15.33 -2.53
N CYS A 42 12.31 -14.42 -2.40
CA CYS A 42 12.36 -13.49 -1.26
C CYS A 42 11.11 -12.58 -1.22
N ARG A 43 10.66 -12.09 -2.39
CA ARG A 43 9.45 -11.28 -2.53
C ARG A 43 8.18 -12.04 -2.22
N PHE A 44 8.12 -13.33 -2.57
CA PHE A 44 7.01 -14.18 -2.21
C PHE A 44 6.88 -14.32 -0.69
N VAL A 45 7.99 -14.56 0.02
CA VAL A 45 8.01 -14.63 1.49
C VAL A 45 7.59 -13.29 2.11
N LEU A 46 8.16 -12.18 1.62
CA LEU A 46 7.75 -10.83 2.04
C LEU A 46 6.25 -10.62 1.81
N GLY A 47 5.73 -11.04 0.66
CA GLY A 47 4.33 -10.93 0.28
C GLY A 47 3.38 -11.68 1.22
N ILE A 48 3.76 -12.88 1.67
CA ILE A 48 3.02 -13.61 2.72
C ILE A 48 2.97 -12.79 4.01
N GLY A 49 4.10 -12.19 4.40
CA GLY A 49 4.18 -11.32 5.57
C GLY A 49 3.25 -10.10 5.46
N VAL A 50 3.41 -9.30 4.42
CA VAL A 50 2.60 -8.08 4.19
C VAL A 50 1.12 -8.43 4.06
N GLY A 51 0.78 -9.53 3.36
CA GLY A 51 -0.59 -10.02 3.20
C GLY A 51 -1.26 -10.45 4.51
N GLY A 52 -0.48 -10.76 5.55
CA GLY A 52 -0.98 -11.01 6.89
C GLY A 52 -1.07 -9.76 7.76
N VAL A 53 -0.06 -8.87 7.71
CA VAL A 53 -0.07 -7.60 8.48
C VAL A 53 -1.22 -6.71 8.05
N TYR A 54 -1.57 -6.70 6.77
CA TYR A 54 -2.60 -5.84 6.20
C TYR A 54 -4.00 -6.06 6.83
N PRO A 55 -4.61 -7.26 6.79
CA PRO A 55 -5.91 -7.51 7.42
C PRO A 55 -5.86 -7.41 8.95
N LEU A 56 -4.75 -7.79 9.60
CA LEU A 56 -4.60 -7.67 11.05
C LEU A 56 -4.60 -6.20 11.51
N SER A 57 -3.94 -5.32 10.76
CA SER A 57 -3.91 -3.87 11.05
C SER A 57 -5.28 -3.24 10.80
N ALA A 58 -5.99 -3.65 9.75
CA ALA A 58 -7.34 -3.18 9.47
C ALA A 58 -8.32 -3.58 10.59
N ALA A 59 -8.26 -4.83 11.05
CA ALA A 59 -9.06 -5.30 12.18
C ALA A 59 -8.74 -4.51 13.46
N ALA A 60 -7.46 -4.33 13.79
CA ALA A 60 -7.04 -3.55 14.96
C ALA A 60 -7.51 -2.08 14.92
N ALA A 61 -7.53 -1.46 13.74
CA ALA A 61 -8.01 -0.09 13.56
C ALA A 61 -9.54 0.02 13.68
N ALA A 62 -10.27 -0.98 13.19
CA ALA A 62 -11.73 -1.05 13.28
C ALA A 62 -12.21 -1.39 14.71
N GLU A 63 -11.38 -2.05 15.52
CA GLU A 63 -11.68 -2.43 16.89
C GLU A 63 -11.42 -1.29 17.89
N GLY A 64 -12.28 -1.17 18.91
CA GLY A 64 -11.99 -0.39 20.12
C GLY A 64 -12.82 0.88 20.37
N GLY A 65 -13.74 1.27 19.48
CA GLY A 65 -14.67 2.39 19.72
C GLY A 65 -16.13 1.95 19.74
N THR A 66 -16.94 2.57 20.60
CA THR A 66 -18.42 2.45 20.57
C THR A 66 -19.04 3.28 19.45
N ASP A 67 -18.31 4.26 18.92
CA ASP A 67 -18.73 5.14 17.84
C ASP A 67 -18.29 4.60 16.46
N PRO A 68 -19.23 4.20 15.59
CA PRO A 68 -18.92 3.73 14.24
C PRO A 68 -18.19 4.76 13.37
N VAL A 69 -18.50 6.05 13.52
CA VAL A 69 -17.87 7.12 12.73
C VAL A 69 -16.40 7.28 13.11
N LEU A 70 -16.09 7.19 14.41
CA LEU A 70 -14.72 7.27 14.89
C LEU A 70 -13.89 6.05 14.46
N ASN A 71 -14.46 4.84 14.51
CA ASN A 71 -13.78 3.63 14.03
C ASN A 71 -13.45 3.71 12.53
N ASN A 72 -14.42 4.18 11.75
CA ASN A 72 -14.24 4.44 10.32
C ASN A 72 -13.12 5.46 10.04
N LYS A 73 -13.07 6.57 10.78
CA LYS A 73 -11.99 7.56 10.70
C LYS A 73 -10.63 6.97 11.08
N ARG A 74 -10.56 6.10 12.08
CA ARG A 74 -9.32 5.41 12.48
C ARG A 74 -8.82 4.49 11.37
N VAL A 75 -9.69 3.67 10.79
CA VAL A 75 -9.34 2.79 9.65
C VAL A 75 -8.81 3.61 8.48
N ALA A 76 -9.48 4.72 8.15
CA ALA A 76 -9.04 5.61 7.08
C ALA A 76 -7.71 6.27 7.37
N ALA A 77 -7.49 6.75 8.59
CA ALA A 77 -6.22 7.34 9.00
C ALA A 77 -5.07 6.32 8.85
N VAL A 78 -5.29 5.06 9.27
CA VAL A 78 -4.31 3.98 9.08
C VAL A 78 -4.07 3.70 7.60
N PHE A 79 -5.11 3.65 6.78
CA PHE A 79 -4.98 3.46 5.33
C PHE A 79 -4.21 4.62 4.65
N SER A 80 -4.40 5.87 5.10
CA SER A 80 -3.69 7.05 4.58
C SER A 80 -2.17 7.00 4.76
N PHE A 81 -1.66 6.22 5.72
CA PHE A 81 -0.21 6.00 5.86
C PHE A 81 0.40 5.21 4.70
N GLN A 82 -0.42 4.53 3.87
CA GLN A 82 0.05 3.93 2.63
C GLN A 82 0.68 4.99 1.70
N GLY A 83 0.06 6.17 1.57
CA GLY A 83 0.61 7.27 0.76
C GLY A 83 1.96 7.77 1.29
N TRP A 84 2.11 7.87 2.61
CA TRP A 84 3.37 8.22 3.25
C TRP A 84 4.46 7.16 3.05
N GLY A 85 4.10 5.88 3.12
CA GLY A 85 5.01 4.78 2.81
C GLY A 85 5.50 4.83 1.36
N GLN A 86 4.61 5.16 0.43
CA GLN A 86 4.96 5.33 -0.99
C GLN A 86 5.92 6.52 -1.19
N LEU A 87 5.59 7.68 -0.61
CA LEU A 87 6.44 8.87 -0.65
C LEU A 87 7.83 8.59 -0.06
N ALA A 88 7.89 7.98 1.12
CA ALA A 88 9.15 7.64 1.77
C ALA A 88 10.00 6.68 0.91
N SER A 89 9.36 5.72 0.24
CA SER A 89 10.05 4.78 -0.65
C SER A 89 10.65 5.47 -1.87
N PHE A 90 9.89 6.34 -2.55
CA PHE A 90 10.40 7.10 -3.69
C PHE A 90 11.45 8.13 -3.29
N LEU A 91 11.27 8.80 -2.16
CA LEU A 91 12.23 9.76 -1.63
C LEU A 91 13.56 9.07 -1.28
N MET A 92 13.50 7.89 -0.66
CA MET A 92 14.68 7.09 -0.38
C MET A 92 15.38 6.62 -1.66
N CYS A 93 14.62 6.21 -2.68
CA CYS A 93 15.17 5.87 -3.99
C CYS A 93 15.93 7.05 -4.61
N TYR A 94 15.29 8.23 -4.66
CA TYR A 94 15.91 9.46 -5.15
C TYR A 94 17.19 9.80 -4.37
N MET A 95 17.13 9.82 -3.04
CA MET A 95 18.29 10.11 -2.20
C MET A 95 19.46 9.13 -2.42
N LEU A 96 19.19 7.84 -2.59
CA LEU A 96 20.23 6.84 -2.84
C LEU A 96 20.84 6.99 -4.24
N LEU A 97 20.05 7.35 -5.25
CA LEU A 97 20.54 7.58 -6.61
C LEU A 97 21.42 8.83 -6.74
N GLU A 98 21.19 9.83 -5.88
CA GLU A 98 22.04 11.05 -5.78
C GLU A 98 23.40 10.79 -5.10
N THR A 99 23.58 9.61 -4.49
CA THR A 99 24.87 9.23 -3.89
C THR A 99 25.84 8.68 -4.95
N SER A 100 27.13 8.62 -4.60
CA SER A 100 28.15 7.96 -5.43
C SER A 100 28.14 6.43 -5.33
N LEU A 101 27.10 5.82 -4.75
CA LEU A 101 26.97 4.36 -4.66
C LEU A 101 26.75 3.75 -6.06
N SER A 102 27.30 2.56 -6.27
CA SER A 102 26.99 1.81 -7.49
C SER A 102 25.51 1.39 -7.50
N HIS A 103 24.94 1.25 -8.69
CA HIS A 103 23.55 0.79 -8.87
C HIS A 103 23.24 -0.49 -8.08
N GLU A 104 24.22 -1.40 -7.98
CA GLU A 104 24.09 -2.63 -7.18
C GLU A 104 23.80 -2.34 -5.71
N TRP A 105 24.56 -1.43 -5.09
CA TRP A 105 24.35 -1.09 -3.69
C TRP A 105 23.11 -0.22 -3.49
N THR A 106 22.73 0.58 -4.48
CA THR A 106 21.52 1.42 -4.44
C THR A 106 20.24 0.59 -4.31
N TRP A 107 20.02 -0.40 -5.19
CA TRP A 107 18.79 -1.20 -5.11
C TRP A 107 18.79 -2.12 -3.88
N ARG A 108 19.94 -2.65 -3.45
CA ARG A 108 20.04 -3.45 -2.21
C ARG A 108 19.74 -2.60 -0.98
N GLY A 109 20.32 -1.40 -0.92
CA GLY A 109 20.07 -0.42 0.15
C GLY A 109 18.59 -0.05 0.24
N LEU A 110 17.95 0.24 -0.89
CA LEU A 110 16.52 0.54 -0.96
C LEU A 110 15.66 -0.57 -0.33
N LEU A 111 15.93 -1.83 -0.68
CA LEU A 111 15.16 -2.97 -0.18
C LEU A 111 15.43 -3.27 1.30
N GLY A 112 16.69 -3.15 1.72
CA GLY A 112 17.10 -3.42 3.09
C GLY A 112 16.60 -2.35 4.06
N LEU A 113 16.74 -1.07 3.70
CA LEU A 113 16.23 0.05 4.49
C LEU A 113 14.70 0.04 4.59
N GLY A 114 14.00 -0.51 3.59
CA GLY A 114 12.56 -0.76 3.64
C GLY A 114 12.11 -1.67 4.79
N ALA A 115 13.02 -2.45 5.39
CA ALA A 115 12.71 -3.27 6.57
C ALA A 115 12.60 -2.47 7.87
N LEU A 116 13.17 -1.26 7.94
CA LEU A 116 13.30 -0.49 9.20
C LEU A 116 11.96 -0.20 9.89
N PRO A 117 10.91 0.30 9.20
CA PRO A 117 9.61 0.49 9.83
C PRO A 117 9.03 -0.85 10.35
N GLY A 118 9.24 -1.94 9.61
CA GLY A 118 8.81 -3.28 10.01
C GLY A 118 9.49 -3.76 11.28
N VAL A 119 10.80 -3.51 11.45
CA VAL A 119 11.55 -3.83 12.68
C VAL A 119 11.03 -3.03 13.87
N PHE A 120 10.76 -1.74 13.68
CA PHE A 120 10.19 -0.89 14.74
C PHE A 120 8.81 -1.41 15.19
N VAL A 121 7.92 -1.71 14.24
CA VAL A 121 6.59 -2.24 14.57
C VAL A 121 6.69 -3.64 15.17
N LEU A 122 7.65 -4.46 14.75
CA LEU A 122 7.89 -5.77 15.34
C LEU A 122 8.30 -5.67 16.82
N HIS A 123 9.16 -4.70 17.17
CA HIS A 123 9.51 -4.43 18.57
C HIS A 123 8.27 -4.09 19.41
N GLU A 124 7.43 -3.19 18.91
CA GLU A 124 6.16 -2.82 19.57
C GLU A 124 5.20 -4.01 19.66
N ALA A 125 5.14 -4.85 18.61
CA ALA A 125 4.28 -6.02 18.58
C ALA A 125 4.68 -7.07 19.64
N ILE A 126 5.98 -7.27 19.86
CA ILE A 126 6.48 -8.17 20.91
C ILE A 126 6.14 -7.66 22.31
N THR A 127 6.10 -6.34 22.50
CA THR A 127 5.84 -5.71 23.80
C THR A 127 4.35 -5.52 24.09
N SER A 128 3.52 -5.54 23.04
CA SER A 128 2.08 -5.34 23.15
C SER A 128 1.34 -6.52 23.80
N GLU A 129 0.38 -6.22 24.67
CA GLU A 129 -0.54 -7.20 25.24
C GLU A 129 -1.78 -7.38 24.36
N GLU A 130 -2.37 -8.58 24.40
CA GLU A 130 -3.62 -8.89 23.70
C GLU A 130 -4.78 -8.00 24.14
N THR A 131 -5.57 -7.53 23.17
CA THR A 131 -6.71 -6.68 23.45
C THR A 131 -7.87 -7.47 24.05
N LYS A 132 -8.55 -6.91 25.07
CA LYS A 132 -9.72 -7.54 25.73
C LYS A 132 -10.84 -7.93 24.76
N ALA A 133 -11.00 -7.19 23.66
CA ALA A 133 -11.96 -7.49 22.60
C ALA A 133 -11.63 -8.80 21.86
N PHE A 134 -10.37 -9.05 21.55
CA PHE A 134 -9.91 -10.30 20.95
C PHE A 134 -10.16 -11.50 21.88
N LEU A 135 -9.77 -11.38 23.15
CA LEU A 135 -10.02 -12.42 24.16
C LEU A 135 -11.52 -12.75 24.27
N LYS A 136 -12.38 -11.72 24.24
CA LYS A 136 -13.84 -11.90 24.27
C LYS A 136 -14.39 -12.58 22.99
N SER A 137 -13.81 -12.28 21.82
CA SER A 137 -14.18 -12.88 20.54
C SER A 137 -13.77 -14.36 20.47
N GLN A 138 -12.58 -14.70 20.96
CA GLN A 138 -12.06 -16.07 20.97
C GLN A 138 -12.94 -17.04 21.78
N HIS A 139 -13.54 -16.53 22.87
CA HIS A 139 -14.43 -17.29 23.75
C HIS A 139 -15.91 -17.22 23.34
N ASN A 140 -16.25 -16.63 22.18
CA ASN A 140 -17.65 -16.52 21.75
C ASN A 140 -18.15 -17.87 21.18
N PRO A 141 -19.07 -18.57 21.88
CA PRO A 141 -19.59 -19.86 21.40
C PRO A 141 -20.47 -19.72 20.15
N ASN A 142 -20.98 -18.50 19.87
CA ASN A 142 -21.88 -18.21 18.75
C ASN A 142 -21.15 -17.69 17.51
N ARG A 143 -19.89 -18.09 17.29
CA ARG A 143 -19.15 -17.72 16.09
C ARG A 143 -19.89 -18.20 14.83
N LEU A 144 -20.27 -17.27 13.97
CA LEU A 144 -20.88 -17.61 12.69
C LEU A 144 -19.83 -18.31 11.82
N SER A 145 -20.13 -19.53 11.38
CA SER A 145 -19.32 -20.20 10.37
C SER A 145 -19.33 -19.38 9.07
N LEU A 146 -18.22 -19.38 8.35
CA LEU A 146 -18.10 -18.70 7.05
C LEU A 146 -19.20 -19.16 6.07
N SER A 147 -19.54 -20.45 6.11
CA SER A 147 -20.63 -21.05 5.34
C SER A 147 -22.02 -20.50 5.70
N ALA A 148 -22.24 -20.17 6.97
CA ALA A 148 -23.50 -19.59 7.45
C ALA A 148 -23.56 -18.07 7.18
N ALA A 149 -22.41 -17.39 7.19
CA ALA A 149 -22.32 -15.95 6.93
C ALA A 149 -22.47 -15.61 5.44
N MET A 150 -21.96 -16.46 4.55
CA MET A 150 -21.97 -16.24 3.10
C MET A 150 -23.37 -15.91 2.54
N PRO A 151 -24.44 -16.71 2.76
CA PRO A 151 -25.77 -16.39 2.20
C PRO A 151 -26.37 -15.10 2.77
N ILE A 152 -25.95 -14.67 3.95
CA ILE A 152 -26.43 -13.43 4.59
C ILE A 152 -25.76 -12.20 3.96
N TYR A 153 -24.45 -12.28 3.72
CA TYR A 153 -23.62 -11.14 3.31
C TYR A 153 -23.11 -11.21 1.87
N TRP A 154 -23.63 -12.12 1.03
CA TRP A 154 -23.09 -12.34 -0.32
C TRP A 154 -23.07 -11.09 -1.20
N LYS A 155 -24.06 -10.19 -1.06
CA LYS A 155 -24.11 -8.93 -1.83
C LYS A 155 -22.99 -7.98 -1.42
N GLN A 156 -22.76 -7.84 -0.12
CA GLN A 156 -21.68 -7.02 0.42
C GLN A 156 -20.32 -7.63 0.08
N PHE A 157 -20.21 -8.97 0.14
CA PHE A 157 -19.00 -9.68 -0.24
C PHE A 157 -18.65 -9.42 -1.71
N VAL A 158 -19.57 -9.68 -2.64
CA VAL A 158 -19.35 -9.46 -4.08
C VAL A 158 -19.07 -7.98 -4.37
N GLY A 159 -19.86 -7.06 -3.79
CA GLY A 159 -19.66 -5.62 -4.00
C GLY A 159 -18.29 -5.15 -3.52
N THR A 160 -17.85 -5.57 -2.34
CA THR A 160 -16.53 -5.23 -1.80
C THR A 160 -15.41 -5.88 -2.62
N SER A 161 -15.52 -7.16 -2.97
CA SER A 161 -14.50 -7.87 -3.76
C SER A 161 -14.34 -7.28 -5.15
N VAL A 162 -15.43 -6.98 -5.85
CA VAL A 162 -15.37 -6.34 -7.18
C VAL A 162 -14.82 -4.93 -7.08
N GLY A 163 -15.23 -4.16 -6.07
CA GLY A 163 -14.68 -2.83 -5.82
C GLY A 163 -13.16 -2.87 -5.62
N TRP A 164 -12.68 -3.74 -4.73
CA TRP A 164 -11.24 -3.94 -4.50
C TRP A 164 -10.51 -4.40 -5.77
N PHE A 165 -11.06 -5.37 -6.49
CA PHE A 165 -10.47 -5.87 -7.73
C PHE A 165 -10.28 -4.76 -8.79
N LEU A 166 -11.30 -3.93 -9.01
CA LEU A 166 -11.23 -2.82 -9.96
C LEU A 166 -10.24 -1.74 -9.51
N PHE A 167 -10.26 -1.40 -8.22
CA PHE A 167 -9.32 -0.46 -7.64
C PHE A 167 -7.87 -0.96 -7.81
N ASP A 168 -7.58 -2.20 -7.45
CA ASP A 168 -6.23 -2.76 -7.49
C ASP A 168 -5.65 -2.78 -8.91
N ILE A 169 -6.45 -3.10 -9.94
CA ILE A 169 -6.02 -3.03 -11.34
C ILE A 169 -5.52 -1.62 -11.68
N THR A 170 -6.33 -0.61 -11.38
CA THR A 170 -5.98 0.78 -11.72
C THR A 170 -4.83 1.31 -10.88
N PHE A 171 -4.86 1.05 -9.58
CA PHE A 171 -3.90 1.58 -8.62
C PHE A 171 -2.51 0.94 -8.79
N TYR A 172 -2.42 -0.39 -8.74
CA TYR A 172 -1.12 -1.06 -8.91
C TYR A 172 -0.65 -1.05 -10.35
N GLY A 173 -1.57 -1.06 -11.34
CA GLY A 173 -1.22 -0.86 -12.74
C GLY A 173 -0.49 0.46 -12.94
N ASN A 174 -1.04 1.57 -12.43
CA ASN A 174 -0.39 2.86 -12.56
C ASN A 174 0.98 2.88 -11.84
N ILE A 175 1.05 2.43 -10.58
CA ILE A 175 2.29 2.49 -9.79
C ILE A 175 3.41 1.62 -10.41
N LEU A 176 3.11 0.41 -10.88
CA LEU A 176 4.13 -0.51 -11.40
C LEU A 176 4.63 -0.11 -12.79
N PHE A 177 3.74 0.39 -13.66
CA PHE A 177 4.08 0.72 -15.04
C PHE A 177 4.50 2.18 -15.23
N THR A 178 4.28 3.05 -14.24
CA THR A 178 4.72 4.45 -14.26
C THR A 178 6.15 4.64 -14.77
N PRO A 179 7.19 3.98 -14.22
CA PRO A 179 8.57 4.19 -14.69
C PRO A 179 8.79 3.78 -16.15
N ILE A 180 8.06 2.75 -16.61
CA ILE A 180 8.16 2.21 -17.96
C ILE A 180 7.48 3.15 -18.95
N ILE A 181 6.28 3.65 -18.60
CA ILE A 181 5.55 4.65 -19.38
C ILE A 181 6.37 5.94 -19.47
N LEU A 182 6.93 6.38 -18.34
CA LEU A 182 7.80 7.55 -18.28
C LEU A 182 9.02 7.41 -19.18
N ASN A 183 9.67 6.25 -19.22
CA ASN A 183 10.81 6.04 -20.11
C ASN A 183 10.40 6.02 -21.61
N GLY A 184 9.29 5.37 -21.94
CA GLY A 184 8.82 5.27 -23.34
C GLY A 184 8.17 6.54 -23.92
N LEU A 185 7.85 7.54 -23.08
CA LEU A 185 7.28 8.82 -23.53
C LEU A 185 8.34 9.82 -24.03
N TYR A 186 9.63 9.60 -23.76
CA TYR A 186 10.73 10.46 -24.22
C TYR A 186 11.48 9.74 -25.34
N ASP A 187 11.84 10.45 -26.41
CA ASP A 187 12.59 9.88 -27.53
C ASP A 187 13.96 9.35 -27.08
N ASP A 188 14.52 8.38 -27.82
CA ASP A 188 15.76 7.63 -27.49
C ASP A 188 16.98 8.52 -27.16
N ASP A 189 17.03 9.78 -27.62
CA ASP A 189 18.11 10.73 -27.32
C ASP A 189 17.96 11.45 -25.95
N ALA A 190 16.80 11.34 -25.30
CA ALA A 190 16.45 12.00 -24.04
C ALA A 190 15.78 11.04 -23.04
N ALA A 191 16.20 9.77 -23.04
CA ALA A 191 15.79 8.81 -22.01
C ALA A 191 16.05 9.41 -20.62
N MET A 192 14.99 9.59 -19.83
CA MET A 192 15.14 10.12 -18.46
C MET A 192 16.09 9.23 -17.68
N ASN A 193 17.03 9.87 -16.98
CA ASN A 193 17.90 9.15 -16.07
C ASN A 193 17.07 8.62 -14.89
N MET A 194 17.54 7.56 -14.22
CA MET A 194 16.83 6.97 -13.08
C MET A 194 16.53 7.99 -11.97
N VAL A 195 17.41 8.99 -11.82
CA VAL A 195 17.24 10.13 -10.91
C VAL A 195 15.99 10.94 -11.25
N ASP A 196 15.81 11.31 -12.52
CA ASP A 196 14.65 12.09 -12.97
C ASP A 196 13.36 11.30 -12.70
N ILE A 197 13.34 10.01 -13.04
CA ILE A 197 12.19 9.11 -12.80
C ILE A 197 11.86 9.05 -11.29
N ALA A 198 12.86 8.92 -10.43
CA ALA A 198 12.66 8.90 -8.99
C ALA A 198 12.15 10.24 -8.46
N GLN A 199 12.70 11.35 -8.93
CA GLN A 199 12.26 12.71 -8.60
C GLN A 199 10.79 12.93 -9.01
N PHE A 200 10.42 12.57 -10.23
CA PHE A 200 9.04 12.64 -10.71
C PHE A 200 8.10 11.78 -9.85
N SER A 201 8.51 10.58 -9.47
CA SER A 201 7.73 9.69 -8.60
C SER A 201 7.50 10.27 -7.19
N VAL A 202 8.48 11.01 -6.66
CA VAL A 202 8.31 11.78 -5.41
C VAL A 202 7.21 12.83 -5.59
N PHE A 203 7.28 13.63 -6.64
CA PHE A 203 6.28 14.68 -6.91
C PHE A 203 4.88 14.12 -7.08
N THR A 204 4.70 13.03 -7.81
CA THR A 204 3.36 12.44 -8.00
C THR A 204 2.79 11.84 -6.72
N SER A 205 3.62 11.21 -5.89
CA SER A 205 3.18 10.73 -4.58
C SER A 205 2.77 11.88 -3.63
N LEU A 206 3.43 13.04 -3.70
CA LEU A 206 3.05 14.24 -2.95
C LEU A 206 1.68 14.78 -3.39
N ILE A 207 1.38 14.77 -4.69
CA ILE A 207 0.09 15.21 -5.23
C ILE A 207 -1.04 14.27 -4.83
N ALA A 208 -0.75 12.98 -4.67
CA ALA A 208 -1.74 11.99 -4.22
C ALA A 208 -2.12 12.14 -2.74
N LEU A 209 -1.20 12.62 -1.88
CA LEU A 209 -1.42 12.73 -0.42
C LEU A 209 -2.69 13.51 -0.03
N PRO A 210 -2.99 14.70 -0.58
CA PRO A 210 -4.23 15.42 -0.32
C PRO A 210 -5.50 14.58 -0.50
N GLY A 211 -5.54 13.64 -1.45
CA GLY A 211 -6.69 12.77 -1.70
C GLY A 211 -7.01 11.84 -0.51
N TYR A 212 -5.97 11.34 0.18
CA TYR A 212 -6.13 10.54 1.39
C TYR A 212 -6.71 11.37 2.55
N TYR A 213 -6.27 12.62 2.71
CA TYR A 213 -6.79 13.52 3.73
C TYR A 213 -8.20 14.00 3.43
N LEU A 214 -8.52 14.29 2.17
CA LEU A 214 -9.87 14.63 1.73
C LEU A 214 -10.86 13.52 2.11
N SER A 215 -10.49 12.26 1.84
CA SER A 215 -11.29 11.10 2.22
C SER A 215 -11.52 11.03 3.74
N TYR A 216 -10.49 11.31 4.55
CA TYR A 216 -10.62 11.37 6.01
C TYR A 216 -11.57 12.49 6.48
N PHE A 217 -11.51 13.68 5.88
CA PHE A 217 -12.38 14.80 6.24
C PHE A 217 -13.84 14.59 5.81
N MET A 218 -14.07 13.88 4.71
CA MET A 218 -15.42 13.53 4.23
C MET A 218 -16.10 12.45 5.10
N MET A 219 -15.33 11.74 5.93
CA MET A 219 -15.92 10.74 6.83
C MET A 219 -16.73 11.41 7.93
N GLY A 220 -18.00 11.02 8.02
CA GLY A 220 -18.98 11.59 8.95
C GLY A 220 -19.85 12.69 8.32
N THR A 221 -19.49 13.23 7.15
CA THR A 221 -20.37 14.09 6.35
C THR A 221 -21.06 13.33 5.23
N MET A 222 -20.40 12.31 4.68
CA MET A 222 -20.94 11.43 3.63
C MET A 222 -20.74 9.95 3.98
N ASP A 223 -21.62 9.09 3.45
CA ASP A 223 -21.47 7.64 3.59
C ASP A 223 -20.32 7.11 2.73
N PHE A 224 -19.65 6.05 3.22
CA PHE A 224 -18.55 5.37 2.52
C PHE A 224 -18.89 4.96 1.09
N LYS A 225 -20.12 4.49 0.87
CA LYS A 225 -20.58 4.10 -0.47
C LYS A 225 -20.51 5.29 -1.43
N HIS A 226 -20.93 6.47 -1.00
CA HIS A 226 -20.93 7.66 -1.84
C HIS A 226 -19.50 8.13 -2.15
N ILE A 227 -18.62 8.11 -1.15
CA ILE A 227 -17.19 8.43 -1.33
C ILE A 227 -16.56 7.47 -2.36
N GLN A 228 -16.79 6.15 -2.22
CA GLN A 228 -16.28 5.14 -3.16
C GLN A 228 -16.81 5.34 -4.59
N MET A 229 -18.11 5.60 -4.74
CA MET A 229 -18.72 5.80 -6.05
C MET A 229 -18.22 7.07 -6.74
N GLN A 230 -18.01 8.16 -5.98
CA GLN A 230 -17.39 9.38 -6.51
C GLN A 230 -15.96 9.12 -6.97
N GLY A 231 -15.17 8.39 -6.18
CA GLY A 231 -13.81 7.98 -6.56
C GLY A 231 -13.80 7.19 -7.87
N PHE A 232 -14.61 6.14 -7.99
CA PHE A 232 -14.71 5.36 -9.23
C PHE A 232 -15.21 6.17 -10.42
N PHE A 233 -16.19 7.05 -10.20
CA PHE A 233 -16.73 7.89 -11.26
C PHE A 233 -15.69 8.86 -11.81
N VAL A 234 -14.96 9.55 -10.93
CA VAL A 234 -13.88 10.47 -11.32
C VAL A 234 -12.75 9.70 -12.01
N MET A 235 -12.29 8.58 -11.44
CA MET A 235 -11.26 7.74 -12.07
C MET A 235 -11.68 7.26 -13.47
N ALA A 236 -12.94 6.83 -13.64
CA ALA A 236 -13.44 6.40 -14.94
C ALA A 236 -13.44 7.53 -15.98
N ILE A 237 -13.83 8.75 -15.60
CA ILE A 237 -13.80 9.92 -16.49
C ILE A 237 -12.35 10.25 -16.88
N LEU A 238 -11.42 10.26 -15.90
CA LEU A 238 -10.02 10.59 -16.16
C LEU A 238 -9.37 9.57 -17.10
N PHE A 239 -9.50 8.28 -16.82
CA PHE A 239 -8.95 7.24 -17.70
C PHE A 239 -9.61 7.22 -19.08
N LEU A 240 -10.91 7.48 -19.18
CA LEU A 240 -11.59 7.58 -20.47
C LEU A 240 -11.08 8.78 -21.27
N ALA A 241 -10.91 9.94 -20.62
CA ALA A 241 -10.34 11.13 -21.25
C ALA A 241 -8.90 10.87 -21.72
N MET A 242 -8.07 10.21 -20.91
CA MET A 242 -6.72 9.82 -21.31
C MET A 242 -6.73 8.90 -22.53
N GLY A 243 -7.62 7.91 -22.56
CA GLY A 243 -7.74 6.99 -23.70
C GLY A 243 -8.19 7.67 -24.98
N LEU A 244 -9.19 8.56 -24.90
CA LEU A 244 -9.75 9.24 -26.07
C LEU A 244 -8.85 10.35 -26.61
N PHE A 245 -8.19 11.10 -25.73
CA PHE A 245 -7.36 12.26 -26.09
C PHE A 245 -5.85 11.95 -26.05
N TYR A 246 -5.46 10.67 -26.03
CA TYR A 246 -4.06 10.24 -25.88
C TYR A 246 -3.10 10.98 -26.81
N THR A 247 -3.42 11.08 -28.10
CA THR A 247 -2.56 11.73 -29.10
C THR A 247 -2.46 13.24 -28.92
N THR A 248 -3.54 13.89 -28.45
CA THR A 248 -3.58 15.33 -28.16
C THR A 248 -2.90 15.68 -26.83
N LEU A 249 -2.90 14.73 -25.89
CA LEU A 249 -2.28 14.86 -24.58
C LEU A 249 -0.78 14.53 -24.62
N LEU A 250 -0.32 13.73 -25.59
CA LEU A 250 1.08 13.33 -25.75
C LEU A 250 2.10 14.50 -25.75
N PRO A 251 1.83 15.68 -26.35
CA PRO A 251 2.72 16.84 -26.25
C PRO A 251 2.74 17.47 -24.85
N LEU A 252 1.69 17.28 -24.05
CA LEU A 252 1.56 17.72 -22.66
C LEU A 252 1.98 16.58 -21.71
N LYS A 253 3.19 16.01 -21.93
CA LYS A 253 3.71 14.82 -21.23
C LYS A 253 3.54 14.87 -19.71
N THR A 254 3.69 16.05 -19.11
CA THR A 254 3.48 16.27 -17.67
C THR A 254 2.01 16.14 -17.25
N LEU A 255 1.06 16.60 -18.06
CA LEU A 255 -0.37 16.63 -17.72
C LEU A 255 -1.04 15.25 -17.86
N VAL A 256 -0.56 14.41 -18.78
CA VAL A 256 -1.00 13.01 -18.96
C VAL A 256 -0.76 12.16 -17.71
N PHE A 257 0.20 12.57 -16.88
CA PHE A 257 0.67 11.78 -15.76
C PHE A 257 0.16 12.27 -14.39
N PHE A 258 -0.29 13.52 -14.29
CA PHE A 258 -0.91 14.07 -13.08
C PHE A 258 -2.41 13.78 -12.95
N MET A 259 -3.04 13.23 -13.99
CA MET A 259 -4.47 12.92 -14.09
C MET A 259 -4.69 11.41 -14.14
#